data_AF-A0A617KAD7-F1
#
_entry.id   AF-A0A617KAD7-F1
#
_cell.length_a   1.000
_cell.length_b   1.000
_cell.length_c   1.000
_cell.angle_alpha   90.00
_cell.angle_beta   90.00
_cell.angle_gamma   90.00
#
_symmetry.space_group_name_H-M   'P 1'
#
loop_
_entity.id
_entity.type
_entity.pdbx_description
1 polymer ?
#
loop_
_entity_poly.entity_id
_entity_poly.type
_entity_poly.pdbx_seq_one_letter_code
_entity_poly.pdbx_strand_id
1 'polypeptide(L)'
;MEFFYVVKATQKSGKQDATVWFTAKSEARANLMLDVVLEDAEIETGRGKDYARPIRTNFPVVNELPPEGEISFTFTNYYRLGEDGMTWEQIPGVTLPSSEAAAVARQHIVDGVDTETGEVLEDHTENFGNESNSPAQATAPAPELTVVATMPLRHRVLAQYIGEGEYLYHVDASQKKEILRLEMDTDNSYVQNLLLAAENAEAFKKAIEHDIHKIVNAVKKVFPVDGKTPELATVIQFLKTWFETEHIDRGLLVKEWAKGNRVSAIQRTESGANAGGGNKTDRNPDYEHTLDTLDVEIAMATLPMDFNIYELPGSVYRRAKEIVKKKESPFKEWSAALRATPGILDYSRAAIFALIRSAHPEFYHYPGRLQGYINANLTETDHENPAEEALTTARHTPEKDAVEEANRQLAAVRGDYVEGISDPNDPKWVKTETSQPAS
;
A
#
# COMPACT_ATOMS: atom_id res chain seq x y z
N MET A 1 -13.85 9.25 11.43
CA MET A 1 -14.51 9.85 12.60
C MET A 1 -15.56 8.86 13.05
N GLU A 2 -15.69 8.66 14.35
CA GLU A 2 -16.66 7.74 14.93
C GLU A 2 -17.93 8.51 15.31
N PHE A 3 -19.08 7.91 15.04
CA PHE A 3 -20.39 8.51 15.29
C PHE A 3 -21.23 7.50 16.05
N PHE A 4 -21.61 7.84 17.29
CA PHE A 4 -22.47 7.03 18.13
C PHE A 4 -23.86 7.67 18.21
N TYR A 5 -24.91 6.87 18.01
CA TYR A 5 -26.28 7.34 18.02
C TYR A 5 -27.10 6.54 19.02
N VAL A 6 -28.00 7.26 19.71
CA VAL A 6 -29.08 6.67 20.50
C VAL A 6 -30.42 6.94 19.82
N VAL A 7 -31.23 5.91 19.71
CA VAL A 7 -32.58 5.94 19.14
C VAL A 7 -33.55 5.59 20.25
N LYS A 8 -34.07 6.63 20.91
CA LYS A 8 -34.91 6.47 22.09
C LYS A 8 -36.30 5.97 21.72
N ALA A 9 -36.75 4.92 22.38
CA ALA A 9 -38.12 4.45 22.26
C ALA A 9 -39.08 5.45 22.92
N THR A 10 -40.27 5.60 22.34
CA THR A 10 -41.30 6.44 22.94
C THR A 10 -41.92 5.71 24.12
N GLN A 11 -42.27 6.46 25.18
CA GLN A 11 -42.89 5.91 26.39
C GLN A 11 -44.15 5.06 26.11
N LYS A 12 -44.86 5.33 25.01
CA LYS A 12 -46.07 4.60 24.61
C LYS A 12 -45.78 3.27 23.91
N SER A 13 -44.60 3.11 23.31
CA SER A 13 -44.23 1.92 22.54
C SER A 13 -43.89 0.71 23.41
N GLY A 14 -43.42 0.93 24.65
CA GLY A 14 -42.93 -0.13 25.53
C GLY A 14 -41.66 -0.84 25.03
N LYS A 15 -41.01 -0.33 23.97
CA LYS A 15 -39.78 -0.87 23.39
C LYS A 15 -38.54 -0.38 24.14
N GLN A 16 -37.42 -1.09 23.97
CA GLN A 16 -36.12 -0.70 24.52
C GLN A 16 -35.45 0.37 23.65
N ASP A 17 -34.64 1.23 24.27
CA ASP A 17 -33.79 2.17 23.55
C ASP A 17 -32.73 1.42 22.75
N ALA A 18 -32.50 1.88 21.51
CA ALA A 18 -31.52 1.32 20.61
C ALA A 18 -30.27 2.22 20.53
N THR A 19 -29.12 1.59 20.27
CA THR A 19 -27.86 2.29 20.00
C THR A 19 -27.19 1.69 18.78
N VAL A 20 -26.45 2.50 18.04
CA VAL A 20 -25.67 2.07 16.88
C VAL A 20 -24.52 3.04 16.67
N TRP A 21 -23.42 2.55 16.11
CA TRP A 21 -22.29 3.42 15.78
C TRP A 21 -21.63 3.07 14.46
N PHE A 22 -20.94 4.06 13.90
CA PHE A 22 -20.30 3.98 12.58
C PHE A 22 -18.97 4.72 12.55
N THR A 23 -18.04 4.19 11.77
CA THR A 23 -16.84 4.89 11.31
C THR A 23 -17.11 5.52 9.95
N ALA A 24 -17.16 6.86 9.88
CA ALA A 24 -17.38 7.57 8.62
C ALA A 24 -16.40 8.73 8.40
N LYS A 25 -16.23 9.10 7.11
CA LYS A 25 -15.39 10.24 6.69
C LYS A 25 -16.05 11.60 6.96
N SER A 26 -17.37 11.63 7.13
CA SER A 26 -18.15 12.83 7.41
C SER A 26 -19.46 12.48 8.12
N GLU A 27 -20.04 13.47 8.81
CA GLU A 27 -21.35 13.33 9.46
C GLU A 27 -22.48 13.03 8.48
N ALA A 28 -22.44 13.63 7.28
CA ALA A 28 -23.40 13.33 6.22
C ALA A 28 -23.35 11.86 5.80
N ARG A 29 -22.16 11.25 5.75
CA ARG A 29 -22.00 9.83 5.41
C ARG A 29 -22.49 8.93 6.55
N ALA A 30 -22.24 9.30 7.80
CA ALA A 30 -22.75 8.57 8.97
C ALA A 30 -24.27 8.61 9.05
N ASN A 31 -24.90 9.76 8.78
CA ASN A 31 -26.36 9.88 8.77
C ASN A 31 -27.00 9.01 7.66
N LEU A 32 -26.39 8.91 6.48
CA LEU A 32 -26.85 7.99 5.43
C LEU A 32 -26.75 6.52 5.84
N MET A 33 -25.67 6.13 6.54
CA MET A 33 -25.50 4.76 7.05
C MET A 33 -26.53 4.45 8.14
N LEU A 34 -26.80 5.43 9.02
CA LEU A 34 -27.82 5.34 10.04
C LEU A 34 -29.21 5.13 9.45
N ASP A 35 -29.58 5.89 8.41
CA ASP A 35 -30.88 5.75 7.75
C ASP A 35 -31.07 4.34 7.16
N VAL A 36 -30.02 3.79 6.51
CA VAL A 36 -30.04 2.41 5.96
C VAL A 36 -30.23 1.38 7.06
N VAL A 37 -29.45 1.45 8.14
CA VAL A 37 -29.52 0.47 9.23
C VAL A 37 -30.86 0.52 9.97
N LEU A 38 -31.46 1.71 10.11
CA LEU A 38 -32.79 1.83 10.69
C LEU A 38 -33.89 1.29 9.78
N GLU A 39 -33.77 1.49 8.46
CA GLU A 39 -34.70 0.92 7.47
C GLU A 39 -34.62 -0.62 7.45
N ASP A 40 -33.41 -1.18 7.38
CA ASP A 40 -33.17 -2.63 7.38
C ASP A 40 -33.66 -3.32 8.67
N ALA A 41 -33.62 -2.61 9.80
CA ALA A 41 -34.14 -3.08 11.08
C ALA A 41 -35.63 -2.77 11.31
N GLU A 42 -36.33 -2.22 10.31
CA GLU A 42 -37.73 -1.80 10.37
C GLU A 42 -38.03 -0.81 11.52
N ILE A 43 -37.06 0.04 11.87
CA ILE A 43 -37.17 1.05 12.93
C ILE A 43 -37.61 2.39 12.33
N GLU A 44 -38.91 2.66 12.39
CA GLU A 44 -39.45 3.95 12.00
C GLU A 44 -39.25 5.01 13.11
N THR A 45 -38.63 6.14 12.76
CA THR A 45 -38.35 7.24 13.69
C THR A 45 -39.18 8.50 13.41
N GLY A 46 -39.56 9.24 14.45
CA GLY A 46 -40.20 10.55 14.32
C GLY A 46 -41.54 10.70 15.05
N ARG A 47 -42.26 11.79 14.75
CA ARG A 47 -43.50 12.14 15.46
C ARG A 47 -44.60 11.13 15.17
N GLY A 48 -45.09 10.45 16.21
CA GLY A 48 -46.16 9.46 16.09
C GLY A 48 -45.68 8.05 15.73
N LYS A 49 -44.37 7.83 15.68
CA LYS A 49 -43.75 6.51 15.52
C LYS A 49 -43.28 5.96 16.86
N ASP A 50 -42.86 4.69 16.87
CA ASP A 50 -42.43 4.01 18.09
C ASP A 50 -41.11 4.55 18.64
N TYR A 51 -40.24 5.10 17.78
CA TYR A 51 -38.96 5.67 18.16
C TYR A 51 -38.85 7.17 17.83
N ALA A 52 -38.15 7.90 18.68
CA ALA A 52 -37.79 9.30 18.43
C ALA A 52 -36.70 9.40 17.34
N ARG A 53 -36.47 10.62 16.83
CA ARG A 53 -35.35 10.85 15.91
C ARG A 53 -34.03 10.49 16.60
N PRO A 54 -33.09 9.83 15.89
CA PRO A 54 -31.78 9.50 16.45
C PRO A 54 -31.05 10.74 16.96
N ILE A 55 -30.37 10.59 18.10
CA ILE A 55 -29.56 11.64 18.71
C ILE A 55 -28.11 11.18 18.66
N ARG A 56 -27.25 12.03 18.10
CA ARG A 56 -25.81 11.82 18.12
C ARG A 56 -25.26 12.16 19.51
N THR A 57 -24.47 11.26 20.08
CA THR A 57 -23.80 11.44 21.38
C THR A 57 -22.29 11.46 21.21
N ASN A 58 -21.55 11.69 22.31
CA ASN A 58 -20.13 11.39 22.35
C ASN A 58 -19.93 9.87 22.20
N PHE A 59 -18.78 9.47 21.64
CA PHE A 59 -18.45 8.06 21.46
C PHE A 59 -18.03 7.45 22.82
N PRO A 60 -18.69 6.38 23.30
CA PRO A 60 -18.35 5.75 24.58
C PRO A 60 -17.00 5.03 24.48
N VAL A 61 -16.10 5.28 25.45
CA VAL A 61 -14.82 4.57 25.59
C VAL A 61 -15.03 3.40 26.55
N VAL A 62 -15.62 2.31 26.04
CA VAL A 62 -15.97 1.12 26.83
C VAL A 62 -15.60 -0.16 26.09
N ASN A 63 -15.32 -1.25 26.82
CA ASN A 63 -14.90 -2.51 26.21
C ASN A 63 -16.06 -3.28 25.55
N GLU A 64 -17.30 -2.97 25.92
CA GLU A 64 -18.51 -3.70 25.51
C GLU A 64 -19.33 -2.92 24.46
N LEU A 65 -18.64 -2.38 23.44
CA LEU A 65 -19.32 -1.76 22.32
C LEU A 65 -19.96 -2.84 21.43
N PRO A 66 -21.19 -2.62 20.93
CA PRO A 66 -21.76 -3.52 19.94
C PRO A 66 -20.95 -3.50 18.64
N PRO A 67 -21.08 -4.49 17.75
CA PRO A 67 -20.43 -4.47 16.45
C PRO A 67 -20.77 -3.20 15.65
N GLU A 68 -19.81 -2.73 14.85
CA GLU A 68 -20.01 -1.53 14.02
C GLU A 68 -21.19 -1.73 13.05
N GLY A 69 -22.10 -0.76 13.01
CA GLY A 69 -23.28 -0.79 12.14
C GLY A 69 -24.41 -1.71 12.59
N GLU A 70 -24.28 -2.41 13.72
CA GLU A 70 -25.37 -3.23 14.28
C GLU A 70 -26.17 -2.47 15.34
N ILE A 71 -27.50 -2.61 15.29
CA ILE A 71 -28.38 -2.04 16.31
C ILE A 71 -28.31 -2.89 17.57
N SER A 72 -27.88 -2.27 18.66
CA SER A 72 -27.89 -2.86 19.99
C SER A 72 -29.03 -2.32 20.83
N PHE A 73 -29.88 -3.24 21.30
CA PHE A 73 -30.89 -2.99 22.33
C PHE A 73 -30.37 -3.28 23.75
N THR A 74 -29.18 -3.88 23.87
CA THR A 74 -28.64 -4.35 25.16
C THR A 74 -27.60 -3.41 25.76
N PHE A 75 -26.98 -2.53 24.95
CA PHE A 75 -25.99 -1.57 25.44
C PHE A 75 -26.54 -0.69 26.58
N THR A 76 -27.80 -0.26 26.46
CA THR A 76 -28.49 0.59 27.46
C THR A 76 -28.83 -0.15 28.76
N ASN A 77 -28.67 -1.48 28.80
CA ASN A 77 -28.79 -2.25 30.05
C ASN A 77 -27.56 -2.07 30.95
N TYR A 78 -26.41 -1.70 30.37
CA TYR A 78 -25.14 -1.56 31.08
C TYR A 78 -24.69 -0.11 31.22
N TYR A 79 -25.07 0.73 30.26
CA TYR A 79 -24.67 2.14 30.19
C TYR A 79 -25.89 3.04 30.10
N ARG A 80 -25.83 4.19 30.77
CA ARG A 80 -26.85 5.23 30.70
C ARG A 80 -26.24 6.54 30.20
N LEU A 81 -27.06 7.32 29.50
CA LEU A 81 -26.68 8.66 29.08
C LEU A 81 -26.72 9.60 30.29
N GLY A 82 -25.64 10.36 30.50
CA GLY A 82 -25.50 11.34 31.56
C GLY A 82 -26.47 12.51 31.43
N GLU A 83 -26.50 13.38 32.44
CA GLU A 83 -27.39 14.55 32.47
C GLU A 83 -27.11 15.55 31.35
N ASP A 84 -25.89 15.54 30.79
CA ASP A 84 -25.48 16.34 29.64
C ASP A 84 -26.14 15.89 28.31
N GLY A 85 -26.78 14.72 28.30
CA GLY A 85 -27.40 14.13 27.12
C GLY A 85 -26.39 13.72 26.03
N MET A 86 -25.09 13.67 26.35
CA MET A 86 -24.02 13.46 25.38
C MET A 86 -23.02 12.38 25.83
N THR A 87 -22.78 12.21 27.13
CA THR A 87 -21.76 11.31 27.65
C THR A 87 -22.37 10.04 28.23
N TRP A 88 -21.74 8.89 28.02
CA TRP A 88 -22.21 7.59 28.51
C TRP A 88 -21.46 7.16 29.76
N GLU A 89 -22.20 6.70 30.77
CA GLU A 89 -21.66 6.21 32.04
C GLU A 89 -22.18 4.81 32.35
N GLN A 90 -21.33 3.94 32.92
CA GLN A 90 -21.77 2.61 33.36
C GLN A 90 -22.79 2.75 34.49
N ILE A 91 -23.88 1.98 34.42
CA ILE A 91 -24.90 1.95 35.46
C ILE A 91 -24.28 1.30 36.71
N PRO A 92 -24.25 2.00 37.87
CA PRO A 92 -23.67 1.44 39.09
C PRO A 92 -24.37 0.14 39.50
N GLY A 93 -23.59 -0.90 39.77
CA GLY A 93 -24.10 -2.20 40.24
C GLY A 93 -24.50 -3.20 39.15
N VAL A 94 -24.36 -2.87 37.87
CA VAL A 94 -24.61 -3.82 36.76
C VAL A 94 -23.31 -4.52 36.36
N THR A 95 -23.34 -5.86 36.32
CA THR A 95 -22.20 -6.72 35.93
C THR A 95 -22.12 -6.85 34.41
N LEU A 96 -20.93 -6.71 33.83
CA LEU A 96 -20.71 -6.82 32.39
C LEU A 96 -20.62 -8.29 31.95
N PRO A 97 -21.16 -8.65 30.77
CA PRO A 97 -21.28 -10.03 30.31
C PRO A 97 -19.93 -10.74 30.04
N SER A 98 -18.83 -10.01 29.86
CA SER A 98 -17.49 -10.59 29.61
C SER A 98 -16.83 -11.22 30.86
N SER A 99 -17.40 -11.03 32.06
CA SER A 99 -16.75 -11.48 33.31
C SER A 99 -16.88 -12.98 33.63
N GLU A 100 -17.88 -13.69 33.10
CA GLU A 100 -18.12 -15.10 33.45
C GLU A 100 -17.43 -16.09 32.49
N ALA A 101 -17.30 -15.77 31.21
CA ALA A 101 -16.64 -16.64 30.23
C ALA A 101 -15.13 -16.81 30.50
N ALA A 102 -14.47 -15.75 31.01
CA ALA A 102 -13.07 -15.79 31.41
C ALA A 102 -12.85 -16.51 32.77
N ALA A 103 -13.88 -16.61 33.61
CA ALA A 103 -13.81 -17.28 34.91
C ALA A 103 -13.92 -18.81 34.77
N VAL A 104 -14.74 -19.30 33.84
CA VAL A 104 -14.91 -20.75 33.58
C VAL A 104 -13.65 -21.35 32.94
N ALA A 105 -12.97 -20.62 32.05
CA ALA A 105 -11.70 -21.04 31.45
C ALA A 105 -10.56 -21.23 32.49
N ARG A 106 -10.72 -20.72 33.72
CA ARG A 106 -9.72 -20.84 34.81
C ARG A 106 -10.01 -21.97 35.80
N GLN A 107 -11.11 -22.72 35.64
CA GLN A 107 -11.50 -23.80 36.57
C GLN A 107 -10.96 -25.19 36.20
N HIS A 108 -10.29 -25.36 35.06
CA HIS A 108 -9.88 -26.68 34.55
C HIS A 108 -8.37 -26.97 34.62
N ILE A 109 -7.59 -26.06 35.20
CA ILE A 109 -6.14 -26.20 35.40
C ILE A 109 -5.87 -26.53 36.86
N VAL A 110 -5.45 -27.76 37.13
CA VAL A 110 -5.00 -28.22 38.45
C VAL A 110 -3.56 -28.68 38.28
N ASP A 111 -2.63 -28.12 39.06
CA ASP A 111 -1.19 -28.46 39.04
C ASP A 111 -0.51 -28.35 37.65
N GLY A 112 -0.83 -27.29 36.89
CA GLY A 112 -0.17 -27.02 35.60
C GLY A 112 -0.56 -27.98 34.46
N VAL A 113 -1.60 -28.77 34.67
CA VAL A 113 -2.15 -29.68 33.67
C VAL A 113 -3.60 -29.31 33.39
N ASP A 114 -3.91 -29.13 32.11
CA ASP A 114 -5.28 -29.08 31.64
C ASP A 114 -5.89 -30.49 31.77
N THR A 115 -6.90 -30.62 32.64
CA THR A 115 -7.51 -31.91 32.97
C THR A 115 -8.38 -32.50 31.85
N GLU A 116 -8.64 -31.76 30.77
CA GLU A 116 -9.41 -32.20 29.60
C GLU A 116 -8.51 -32.60 28.43
N THR A 117 -7.39 -31.89 28.23
CA THR A 117 -6.47 -32.11 27.09
C THR A 117 -5.19 -32.85 27.47
N GLY A 118 -4.81 -32.87 28.74
CA GLY A 118 -3.61 -33.53 29.24
C GLY A 118 -2.30 -32.83 28.87
N GLU A 119 -2.35 -31.60 28.37
CA GLU A 119 -1.15 -30.80 28.10
C GLU A 119 -0.54 -30.27 29.40
N VAL A 120 0.76 -30.50 29.55
CA VAL A 120 1.59 -29.97 30.63
C VAL A 120 2.12 -28.61 30.19
N LEU A 121 1.69 -27.55 30.87
CA LEU A 121 2.24 -26.22 30.67
C LEU A 121 3.44 -26.08 31.61
N GLU A 122 4.65 -26.10 31.05
CA GLU A 122 5.88 -25.91 31.83
C GLU A 122 5.91 -24.51 32.44
N ASP A 123 5.88 -24.53 33.77
CA ASP A 123 5.77 -23.38 34.64
C ASP A 123 7.16 -22.83 34.98
N HIS A 124 7.39 -21.55 34.71
CA HIS A 124 8.45 -20.79 35.39
C HIS A 124 7.83 -20.07 36.60
N THR A 125 7.41 -20.85 37.60
CA THR A 125 7.11 -20.33 38.94
C THR A 125 8.38 -20.28 39.78
N GLU A 126 8.74 -19.08 40.22
CA GLU A 126 9.43 -18.95 41.50
C GLU A 126 8.42 -19.20 42.62
N ASN A 127 8.69 -20.30 43.31
CA ASN A 127 8.01 -20.87 44.47
C ASN A 127 7.94 -19.90 45.67
N PHE A 128 6.75 -19.74 46.25
CA PHE A 128 6.60 -19.51 47.70
C PHE A 128 5.38 -20.25 48.25
N GLY A 129 5.65 -21.42 48.83
CA GLY A 129 5.36 -21.72 50.23
C GLY A 129 3.90 -21.68 50.68
N ASN A 130 3.31 -22.86 50.81
CA ASN A 130 2.10 -23.12 51.58
C ASN A 130 2.40 -23.03 53.09
N GLU A 131 1.92 -22.00 53.78
CA GLU A 131 1.64 -22.04 55.23
C GLU A 131 0.32 -21.33 55.56
N SER A 132 -0.43 -21.97 56.44
CA SER A 132 -1.81 -21.69 56.79
C SER A 132 -1.97 -20.47 57.72
N ASN A 133 -2.69 -19.42 57.27
CA ASN A 133 -3.62 -18.58 58.07
C ASN A 133 -4.12 -17.39 57.23
N SER A 134 -5.45 -17.17 57.17
CA SER A 134 -6.11 -16.00 56.54
C SER A 134 -5.55 -14.64 57.06
N PRO A 135 -5.50 -13.54 56.27
CA PRO A 135 -6.71 -12.82 55.85
C PRO A 135 -6.69 -12.11 54.46
N ALA A 136 -7.89 -11.86 53.93
CA ALA A 136 -8.25 -10.92 52.84
C ALA A 136 -7.51 -11.04 51.49
N GLN A 137 -8.24 -11.43 50.44
CA GLN A 137 -7.81 -11.29 49.04
C GLN A 137 -7.47 -9.82 48.76
N ALA A 138 -6.18 -9.53 48.65
CA ALA A 138 -5.69 -8.32 48.02
C ALA A 138 -6.07 -8.38 46.54
N THR A 139 -6.90 -7.43 46.11
CA THR A 139 -7.14 -7.14 44.69
C THR A 139 -5.77 -6.92 44.04
N ALA A 140 -5.41 -7.74 43.06
CA ALA A 140 -4.22 -7.48 42.25
C ALA A 140 -4.33 -6.04 41.70
N PRO A 141 -3.29 -5.20 41.85
CA PRO A 141 -3.35 -3.82 41.37
C PRO A 141 -3.64 -3.81 39.87
N ALA A 142 -4.54 -2.92 39.44
CA ALA A 142 -4.84 -2.72 38.03
C ALA A 142 -3.54 -2.48 37.24
N PRO A 143 -3.40 -3.02 36.02
CA PRO A 143 -2.18 -2.87 35.24
C PRO A 143 -1.88 -1.38 35.02
N GLU A 144 -0.67 -0.96 35.38
CA GLU A 144 -0.21 0.42 35.20
C GLU A 144 0.05 0.67 33.71
N LEU A 145 -0.94 1.27 33.04
CA LEU A 145 -0.87 1.59 31.62
C LEU A 145 -0.34 3.02 31.41
N THR A 146 0.69 3.16 30.58
CA THR A 146 1.24 4.46 30.15
C THR A 146 0.70 4.80 28.77
N VAL A 147 0.11 5.99 28.60
CA VAL A 147 -0.36 6.49 27.29
C VAL A 147 0.84 6.74 26.37
N VAL A 148 0.88 6.11 25.19
CA VAL A 148 2.03 6.21 24.28
C VAL A 148 2.27 7.65 23.85
N ALA A 149 1.22 8.39 23.54
CA ALA A 149 1.33 9.78 23.05
C ALA A 149 1.98 10.77 24.03
N THR A 150 2.07 10.44 25.33
CA THR A 150 2.73 11.30 26.34
C THR A 150 4.23 10.99 26.49
N MET A 151 4.72 9.93 25.86
CA MET A 151 6.11 9.49 25.94
C MET A 151 7.02 10.31 25.00
N PRO A 152 8.35 10.32 25.23
CA PRO A 152 9.30 10.90 24.29
C PRO A 152 9.21 10.25 22.89
N LEU A 153 9.61 10.98 21.84
CA LEU A 153 9.49 10.51 20.44
C LEU A 153 10.07 9.12 20.21
N ARG A 154 11.28 8.84 20.73
CA ARG A 154 11.92 7.53 20.59
C ARG A 154 11.07 6.41 21.17
N HIS A 155 10.49 6.63 22.34
CA HIS A 155 9.63 5.64 22.98
C HIS A 155 8.32 5.45 22.22
N ARG A 156 7.75 6.52 21.65
CA ARG A 156 6.57 6.44 20.77
C ARG A 156 6.86 5.58 19.54
N VAL A 157 8.01 5.80 18.89
CA VAL A 157 8.47 4.99 17.75
C VAL A 157 8.63 3.52 18.15
N LEU A 158 9.29 3.25 19.29
CA LEU A 158 9.52 1.89 19.77
C LEU A 158 8.24 1.19 20.21
N ALA A 159 7.29 1.91 20.81
CA ALA A 159 5.98 1.37 21.14
C ALA A 159 5.29 0.84 19.88
N GLN A 160 5.24 1.64 18.81
CA GLN A 160 4.65 1.17 17.54
C GLN A 160 5.50 0.09 16.86
N TYR A 161 6.81 0.03 17.12
CA TYR A 161 7.69 -1.02 16.59
C TYR A 161 7.39 -2.40 17.19
N ILE A 162 7.18 -2.46 18.52
CA ILE A 162 6.85 -3.70 19.25
C ILE A 162 5.38 -4.12 19.14
N GLY A 163 4.51 -3.23 18.68
CA GLY A 163 3.08 -3.53 18.49
C GLY A 163 2.76 -4.51 17.34
N GLU A 164 3.76 -5.01 16.60
CA GLU A 164 3.61 -6.01 15.53
C GLU A 164 2.55 -5.72 14.46
N GLY A 165 2.23 -4.44 14.24
CA GLY A 165 1.20 -4.03 13.28
C GLY A 165 -0.09 -3.54 13.94
N GLU A 166 -0.28 -3.83 15.23
CA GLU A 166 -1.33 -3.26 16.06
C GLU A 166 -0.96 -1.84 16.51
N TYR A 167 -1.98 -0.99 16.59
CA TYR A 167 -1.81 0.39 17.05
C TYR A 167 -1.82 0.42 18.57
N LEU A 168 -0.66 0.68 19.19
CA LEU A 168 -0.56 0.78 20.64
C LEU A 168 -0.97 2.18 21.11
N TYR A 169 -2.14 2.28 21.75
CA TYR A 169 -2.56 3.49 22.47
C TYR A 169 -1.86 3.61 23.84
N HIS A 170 -1.65 2.47 24.49
CA HIS A 170 -1.05 2.34 25.81
C HIS A 170 0.02 1.25 25.80
N VAL A 171 0.97 1.37 26.73
CA VAL A 171 1.94 0.32 27.03
C VAL A 171 1.89 -0.04 28.49
N ASP A 172 1.93 -1.34 28.79
CA ASP A 172 2.05 -1.84 30.16
C ASP A 172 3.50 -1.79 30.66
N ALA A 173 3.73 -2.21 31.91
CA ALA A 173 5.06 -2.22 32.52
C ALA A 173 6.07 -3.12 31.79
N SER A 174 5.63 -4.25 31.21
CA SER A 174 6.47 -5.18 30.46
C SER A 174 6.88 -4.58 29.11
N GLN A 175 5.92 -4.07 28.36
CA GLN A 175 6.14 -3.37 27.09
C GLN A 175 7.03 -2.14 27.28
N LYS A 176 6.82 -1.37 28.36
CA LYS A 176 7.67 -0.23 28.70
C LYS A 176 9.11 -0.64 29.01
N LYS A 177 9.30 -1.76 29.72
CA LYS A 177 10.63 -2.33 29.97
C LYS A 177 11.31 -2.76 28.66
N GLU A 178 10.55 -3.34 27.72
CA GLU A 178 11.07 -3.70 26.41
C GLU A 178 11.44 -2.49 25.56
N ILE A 179 10.63 -1.43 25.57
CA ILE A 179 10.96 -0.15 24.91
C ILE A 179 12.28 0.41 25.45
N LEU A 180 12.46 0.43 26.78
CA LEU A 180 13.70 0.91 27.40
C LEU A 180 14.89 0.01 27.02
N ARG A 181 14.70 -1.31 26.99
CA ARG A 181 15.73 -2.26 26.54
C ARG A 181 16.17 -1.97 25.11
N LEU A 182 15.21 -1.81 24.19
CA LEU A 182 15.47 -1.52 22.77
C LEU A 182 16.13 -0.16 22.55
N GLU A 183 15.78 0.86 23.33
CA GLU A 183 16.44 2.17 23.25
C GLU A 183 17.91 2.09 23.68
N MET A 184 18.20 1.31 24.72
CA MET A 184 19.55 1.13 25.27
C MET A 184 20.41 0.15 24.46
N ASP A 185 19.81 -0.70 23.62
CA ASP A 185 20.49 -1.63 22.74
C ASP A 185 21.12 -0.89 21.54
N THR A 186 22.34 -0.40 21.73
CA THR A 186 23.09 0.29 20.68
C THR A 186 23.62 -0.64 19.60
N ASP A 187 23.64 -1.95 19.85
CA ASP A 187 24.12 -2.96 18.89
C ASP A 187 23.03 -3.32 17.87
N ASN A 188 21.75 -3.06 18.20
CA ASN A 188 20.63 -3.22 17.27
C ASN A 188 20.60 -2.10 16.20
N SER A 189 21.41 -2.30 15.16
CA SER A 189 21.55 -1.35 14.05
C SER A 189 20.23 -1.01 13.34
N TYR A 190 19.28 -1.94 13.26
CA TYR A 190 17.98 -1.68 12.65
C TYR A 190 17.18 -0.65 13.45
N VAL A 191 17.05 -0.89 14.77
CA VAL A 191 16.32 0.00 15.68
C VAL A 191 17.02 1.36 15.74
N GLN A 192 18.35 1.38 15.86
CA GLN A 192 19.11 2.62 15.88
C GLN A 192 18.94 3.43 14.58
N ASN A 193 18.95 2.78 13.40
CA ASN A 193 18.71 3.46 12.14
C ASN A 193 17.29 4.03 12.04
N LEU A 194 16.27 3.30 12.51
CA LEU A 194 14.89 3.80 12.56
C LEU A 194 14.78 5.04 13.46
N LEU A 195 15.33 4.97 14.68
CA LEU A 195 15.31 6.09 15.63
C LEU A 195 16.05 7.32 15.10
N LEU A 196 17.26 7.13 14.57
CA LEU A 196 18.05 8.20 13.98
C LEU A 196 17.34 8.81 12.77
N ALA A 197 16.72 7.99 11.91
CA ALA A 197 15.98 8.48 10.76
C ALA A 197 14.75 9.31 11.17
N ALA A 198 14.02 8.87 12.20
CA ALA A 198 12.89 9.61 12.77
C ALA A 198 13.31 10.98 13.30
N GLU A 199 14.46 11.08 13.98
CA GLU A 199 15.01 12.35 14.48
C GLU A 199 15.46 13.30 13.34
N ASN A 200 15.90 12.73 12.21
CA ASN A 200 16.39 13.50 11.05
C ASN A 200 15.29 13.88 10.04
N ALA A 201 14.05 13.40 10.24
CA ALA A 201 12.90 13.75 9.42
C ALA A 201 12.00 14.75 10.15
N GLU A 202 12.05 16.03 9.76
CA GLU A 202 11.30 17.11 10.42
C GLU A 202 9.78 16.87 10.45
N ALA A 203 9.23 16.30 9.37
CA ALA A 203 7.82 15.90 9.31
C ALA A 203 7.48 14.78 10.30
N PHE A 204 8.41 13.83 10.51
CA PHE A 204 8.25 12.75 11.48
C PHE A 204 8.18 13.28 12.91
N LYS A 205 9.07 14.20 13.28
CA LYS A 205 9.09 14.79 14.63
C LYS A 205 7.77 15.49 15.00
N LYS A 206 7.03 15.97 13.99
CA LYS A 206 5.71 16.62 14.14
C LYS A 206 4.54 15.67 13.89
N ALA A 207 4.81 14.40 13.60
CA ALA A 207 3.79 13.43 13.25
C ALA A 207 2.88 13.13 14.44
N ILE A 208 1.59 13.04 14.14
CA ILE A 208 0.60 12.50 15.05
C ILE A 208 0.83 11.01 15.25
N GLU A 209 0.35 10.46 16.37
CA GLU A 209 0.62 9.07 16.75
C GLU A 209 0.17 8.05 15.68
N HIS A 210 -0.97 8.29 15.04
CA HIS A 210 -1.45 7.50 13.90
C HIS A 210 -0.47 7.47 12.72
N ASP A 211 0.18 8.59 12.39
CA ASP A 211 1.18 8.61 11.32
C ASP A 211 2.47 7.92 11.74
N ILE A 212 2.91 8.07 13.01
CA ILE A 212 4.05 7.32 13.56
C ILE A 212 3.83 5.82 13.43
N HIS A 213 2.66 5.33 13.86
CA HIS A 213 2.32 3.91 13.71
C HIS A 213 2.38 3.45 12.25
N LYS A 214 1.73 4.19 11.35
CA LYS A 214 1.69 3.81 9.93
C LYS A 214 3.06 3.80 9.29
N ILE A 215 3.91 4.78 9.58
CA ILE A 215 5.22 4.87 8.97
C ILE A 215 6.20 3.87 9.58
N VAL A 216 6.12 3.55 10.87
CA VAL A 216 6.94 2.49 11.49
C VAL A 216 6.61 1.13 10.86
N ASN A 217 5.33 0.83 10.68
CA ASN A 217 4.91 -0.38 9.99
C ASN A 217 5.27 -0.37 8.50
N ALA A 218 5.22 0.79 7.85
CA ALA A 218 5.69 0.95 6.48
C ALA A 218 7.19 0.66 6.35
N VAL A 219 8.01 1.15 7.28
CA VAL A 219 9.46 0.86 7.34
C VAL A 219 9.69 -0.65 7.47
N LYS A 220 9.01 -1.35 8.40
CA LYS A 220 9.14 -2.80 8.56
C LYS A 220 8.71 -3.59 7.31
N LYS A 221 7.75 -3.07 6.54
CA LYS A 221 7.33 -3.68 5.26
C LYS A 221 8.34 -3.47 4.14
N VAL A 222 8.93 -2.28 4.05
CA VAL A 222 9.92 -1.94 3.02
C VAL A 222 11.28 -2.56 3.33
N PHE A 223 11.64 -2.60 4.61
CA PHE A 223 12.90 -3.11 5.12
C PHE A 223 12.58 -4.16 6.20
N PRO A 224 12.44 -5.45 5.83
CA PRO A 224 12.16 -6.51 6.80
C PRO A 224 13.24 -6.60 7.88
N VAL A 225 12.81 -6.85 9.13
CA VAL A 225 13.70 -6.89 10.31
C VAL A 225 14.70 -8.05 10.25
N ASP A 226 14.27 -9.16 9.67
CA ASP A 226 15.05 -10.37 9.37
C ASP A 226 15.88 -10.25 8.08
N GLY A 227 15.73 -9.14 7.36
CA GLY A 227 16.45 -8.84 6.13
C GLY A 227 17.79 -8.14 6.34
N LYS A 228 18.39 -7.67 5.24
CA LYS A 228 19.58 -6.82 5.29
C LYS A 228 19.22 -5.49 5.98
N THR A 229 20.01 -5.10 6.99
CA THR A 229 19.85 -3.81 7.66
C THR A 229 19.92 -2.68 6.63
N PRO A 230 18.89 -1.81 6.56
CA PRO A 230 18.88 -0.70 5.62
C PRO A 230 19.89 0.38 6.03
N GLU A 231 20.49 1.02 5.04
CA GLU A 231 21.37 2.17 5.29
C GLU A 231 20.55 3.35 5.85
N LEU A 232 21.11 4.06 6.83
CA LEU A 232 20.44 5.19 7.48
C LEU A 232 19.95 6.24 6.48
N ALA A 233 20.77 6.58 5.47
CA ALA A 233 20.41 7.55 4.44
C ALA A 233 19.16 7.11 3.64
N THR A 234 19.04 5.81 3.34
CA THR A 234 17.90 5.24 2.62
C THR A 234 16.63 5.28 3.48
N VAL A 235 16.74 5.00 4.78
CA VAL A 235 15.58 5.12 5.70
C VAL A 235 15.14 6.58 5.81
N ILE A 236 16.07 7.53 5.95
CA ILE A 236 15.76 8.98 5.98
C ILE A 236 15.05 9.39 4.69
N GLN A 237 15.55 8.95 3.54
CA GLN A 237 14.92 9.24 2.24
C GLN A 237 13.49 8.69 2.20
N PHE A 238 13.28 7.43 2.59
CA PHE A 238 11.96 6.82 2.63
C PHE A 238 10.99 7.61 3.52
N LEU A 239 11.41 7.98 4.73
CA LEU A 239 10.55 8.73 5.67
C LEU A 239 10.12 10.07 5.07
N LYS A 240 11.07 10.83 4.48
CA LYS A 240 10.77 12.12 3.83
C LYS A 240 9.80 11.94 2.67
N THR A 241 10.07 11.00 1.77
CA THR A 241 9.19 10.71 0.64
C THR A 241 7.81 10.26 1.09
N TRP A 242 7.70 9.44 2.14
CA TRP A 242 6.42 8.98 2.66
C TRP A 242 5.55 10.12 3.22
N PHE A 243 6.17 11.10 3.91
CA PHE A 243 5.46 12.27 4.42
C PHE A 243 5.08 13.26 3.32
N GLU A 244 5.91 13.41 2.29
CA GLU A 244 5.63 14.23 1.10
C GLU A 244 4.54 13.59 0.20
N THR A 245 4.40 12.27 0.27
CA THR A 245 3.40 11.52 -0.51
C THR A 245 2.00 11.69 0.07
N GLU A 246 1.03 11.93 -0.81
CA GLU A 246 -0.39 12.00 -0.46
C GLU A 246 -0.86 10.73 0.25
N HIS A 247 -1.74 10.89 1.24
CA HIS A 247 -2.19 9.78 2.09
C HIS A 247 -2.70 8.56 1.30
N ILE A 248 -3.43 8.81 0.21
CA ILE A 248 -4.00 7.79 -0.66
C ILE A 248 -2.95 7.00 -1.46
N ASP A 249 -1.75 7.56 -1.63
CA ASP A 249 -0.65 6.96 -2.40
C ASP A 249 0.44 6.34 -1.54
N ARG A 250 0.46 6.61 -0.23
CA ARG A 250 1.44 6.02 0.69
C ARG A 250 1.46 4.49 0.63
N GLY A 251 0.32 3.85 0.40
CA GLY A 251 0.24 2.40 0.20
C GLY A 251 0.93 1.92 -1.08
N LEU A 252 0.83 2.69 -2.18
CA LEU A 252 1.52 2.40 -3.43
C LEU A 252 3.03 2.65 -3.28
N LEU A 253 3.42 3.75 -2.64
CA LEU A 253 4.81 4.06 -2.34
C LEU A 253 5.49 2.91 -1.58
N VAL A 254 4.84 2.40 -0.53
CA VAL A 254 5.35 1.26 0.27
C VAL A 254 5.55 0.02 -0.60
N LYS A 255 4.61 -0.29 -1.50
CA LYS A 255 4.73 -1.44 -2.41
C LYS A 255 5.92 -1.30 -3.36
N GLU A 256 6.11 -0.11 -3.94
CA GLU A 256 7.23 0.14 -4.86
C GLU A 256 8.58 0.08 -4.14
N TRP A 257 8.68 0.72 -2.97
CA TRP A 257 9.89 0.66 -2.16
C TRP A 257 10.19 -0.76 -1.66
N ALA A 258 9.19 -1.56 -1.32
CA ALA A 258 9.39 -2.97 -0.93
C ALA A 258 9.94 -3.83 -2.09
N LYS A 259 9.60 -3.52 -3.35
CA LYS A 259 10.19 -4.17 -4.54
C LYS A 259 11.63 -3.74 -4.82
N GLY A 260 12.14 -2.72 -4.13
CA GLY A 260 13.45 -2.12 -4.41
C GLY A 260 13.39 -0.83 -5.22
N ASN A 261 12.22 -0.45 -5.75
CA ASN A 261 12.05 0.76 -6.54
C ASN A 261 12.05 1.99 -5.63
N ARG A 262 13.13 2.78 -5.66
CA ARG A 262 13.32 3.97 -4.80
C ARG A 262 12.64 5.21 -5.40
N VAL A 263 11.37 5.10 -5.77
CA VAL A 263 10.61 6.19 -6.40
C VAL A 263 10.47 7.39 -5.46
N SER A 264 10.61 8.59 -6.02
CA SER A 264 10.52 9.87 -5.29
C SER A 264 9.09 10.40 -5.14
N ALA A 265 8.19 9.99 -6.03
CA ALA A 265 6.77 10.33 -5.99
C ALA A 265 5.94 9.31 -6.78
N ILE A 266 4.68 9.13 -6.39
CA ILE A 266 3.70 8.39 -7.19
C ILE A 266 3.15 9.32 -8.27
N GLN A 267 3.29 8.91 -9.53
CA GLN A 267 2.81 9.69 -10.67
C GLN A 267 1.29 9.49 -10.84
N ARG A 268 0.55 10.58 -11.03
CA ARG A 268 -0.89 10.55 -11.32
C ARG A 268 -1.22 11.19 -12.65
N THR A 269 -2.28 10.70 -13.28
CA THR A 269 -2.91 11.36 -14.42
C THR A 269 -3.61 12.64 -13.99
N GLU A 270 -3.97 13.52 -14.92
CA GLU A 270 -4.75 14.73 -14.63
C GLU A 270 -6.11 14.43 -13.98
N SER A 271 -6.67 13.24 -14.23
CA SER A 271 -7.92 12.76 -13.61
C SER A 271 -7.73 12.14 -12.21
N GLY A 272 -6.48 12.08 -11.71
CA GLY A 272 -6.15 11.50 -10.41
C GLY A 272 -6.02 9.97 -10.40
N ALA A 273 -6.04 9.31 -11.56
CA ALA A 273 -5.71 7.88 -11.65
C ALA A 273 -4.21 7.66 -11.47
N ASN A 274 -3.79 6.47 -11.03
CA ASN A 274 -2.38 6.10 -10.98
C ASN A 274 -1.83 6.07 -12.42
N ALA A 275 -0.75 6.80 -12.68
CA ALA A 275 -0.10 6.82 -13.99
C ALA A 275 0.83 5.62 -14.20
N GLY A 276 1.13 4.83 -13.16
CA GLY A 276 2.06 3.70 -13.23
C GLY A 276 3.51 4.11 -13.00
N GLY A 277 4.45 3.35 -13.59
CA GLY A 277 5.89 3.58 -13.53
C GLY A 277 6.63 2.68 -12.53
N GLY A 278 5.93 1.69 -11.95
CA GLY A 278 6.52 0.72 -11.02
C GLY A 278 6.96 -0.58 -11.70
N ASN A 279 6.54 -0.78 -12.96
CA ASN A 279 6.88 -1.96 -13.74
C ASN A 279 8.16 -1.74 -14.54
N LYS A 280 8.90 -2.82 -14.76
CA LYS A 280 9.97 -2.81 -15.75
C LYS A 280 9.38 -2.67 -17.14
N THR A 281 10.08 -1.95 -18.00
CA THR A 281 9.70 -1.77 -19.40
C THR A 281 10.91 -2.04 -20.29
N ASP A 282 10.70 -2.10 -21.60
CA ASP A 282 11.73 -2.20 -22.66
C ASP A 282 12.73 -1.03 -22.70
N ARG A 283 12.63 -0.08 -21.78
CA ARG A 283 13.55 1.05 -21.62
C ARG A 283 14.80 0.60 -20.87
N ASN A 284 15.88 1.35 -21.03
CA ASN A 284 17.08 1.16 -20.22
C ASN A 284 16.72 1.30 -18.71
N PRO A 285 17.15 0.37 -17.84
CA PRO A 285 16.87 0.44 -16.39
C PRO A 285 17.30 1.76 -15.71
N ASP A 286 18.31 2.43 -16.24
CA ASP A 286 18.80 3.72 -15.71
C ASP A 286 17.98 4.93 -16.21
N TYR A 287 17.01 4.71 -17.11
CA TYR A 287 16.16 5.76 -17.65
C TYR A 287 14.97 6.02 -16.73
N GLU A 288 14.96 7.19 -16.08
CA GLU A 288 13.84 7.63 -15.25
C GLU A 288 12.62 7.97 -16.14
N HIS A 289 11.61 7.10 -16.13
CA HIS A 289 10.40 7.29 -16.93
C HIS A 289 9.31 8.00 -16.14
N THR A 290 9.05 9.26 -16.51
CA THR A 290 7.98 10.12 -15.97
C THR A 290 7.05 10.60 -17.09
N LEU A 291 5.93 11.23 -16.73
CA LEU A 291 5.02 11.83 -17.72
C LEU A 291 5.73 12.86 -18.62
N ASP A 292 6.74 13.56 -18.13
CA ASP A 292 7.50 14.52 -18.95
C ASP A 292 8.43 13.82 -19.95
N THR A 293 9.01 12.70 -19.57
CA THR A 293 9.80 11.88 -20.50
C THR A 293 8.91 11.15 -21.51
N LEU A 294 7.71 10.74 -21.09
CA LEU A 294 6.67 10.20 -21.96
C LEU A 294 6.28 11.19 -23.06
N ASP A 295 6.14 12.48 -22.75
CA ASP A 295 5.86 13.50 -23.77
C ASP A 295 6.93 13.54 -24.86
N VAL A 296 8.19 13.40 -24.49
CA VAL A 296 9.28 13.36 -25.47
C VAL A 296 9.16 12.10 -26.34
N GLU A 297 8.82 10.95 -25.75
CA GLU A 297 8.57 9.70 -26.48
C GLU A 297 7.38 9.80 -27.43
N ILE A 298 6.26 10.37 -26.99
CA ILE A 298 5.08 10.65 -27.82
C ILE A 298 5.48 11.57 -28.99
N ALA A 299 6.19 12.66 -28.72
CA ALA A 299 6.64 13.58 -29.76
C ALA A 299 7.55 12.89 -30.78
N MET A 300 8.47 12.03 -30.33
CA MET A 300 9.32 11.22 -31.21
C MET A 300 8.50 10.25 -32.07
N ALA A 301 7.49 9.60 -31.50
CA ALA A 301 6.62 8.66 -32.22
C ALA A 301 5.81 9.34 -33.34
N THR A 302 5.46 10.63 -33.19
CA THR A 302 4.76 11.41 -34.22
C THR A 302 5.63 11.81 -35.42
N LEU A 303 6.96 11.62 -35.34
CA LEU A 303 7.84 11.93 -36.46
C LEU A 303 7.70 10.89 -37.58
N PRO A 304 7.72 11.32 -38.86
CA PRO A 304 7.49 10.43 -40.00
C PRO A 304 8.67 9.50 -40.33
N MET A 305 9.82 9.72 -39.69
CA MET A 305 11.07 8.97 -39.94
C MET A 305 11.21 7.77 -39.01
N ASP A 306 11.85 6.73 -39.53
CA ASP A 306 12.16 5.51 -38.80
C ASP A 306 13.55 5.64 -38.14
N PHE A 307 13.70 5.07 -36.95
CA PHE A 307 14.95 5.10 -36.18
C PHE A 307 14.93 4.04 -35.08
N ASN A 308 16.10 3.77 -34.49
CA ASN A 308 16.22 2.87 -33.36
C ASN A 308 15.52 3.51 -32.16
N ILE A 309 14.38 2.95 -31.73
CA ILE A 309 13.63 3.47 -30.60
C ILE A 309 14.35 3.29 -29.25
N TYR A 310 15.41 2.49 -29.18
CA TYR A 310 16.25 2.29 -27.98
C TYR A 310 17.51 3.15 -27.99
N GLU A 311 17.97 3.59 -29.17
CA GLU A 311 19.11 4.47 -29.36
C GLU A 311 18.68 5.76 -30.05
N LEU A 312 18.15 6.67 -29.25
CA LEU A 312 17.49 7.87 -29.74
C LEU A 312 18.50 8.83 -30.39
N PRO A 313 18.40 9.12 -31.71
CA PRO A 313 19.31 10.03 -32.36
C PRO A 313 19.20 11.44 -31.77
N GLY A 314 20.34 12.09 -31.50
CA GLY A 314 20.34 13.41 -30.86
C GLY A 314 19.60 14.49 -31.66
N SER A 315 19.49 14.38 -32.99
CA SER A 315 18.68 15.27 -33.83
C SER A 315 17.17 15.06 -33.61
N VAL A 316 16.74 13.79 -33.56
CA VAL A 316 15.36 13.38 -33.29
C VAL A 316 14.92 13.87 -31.91
N TYR A 317 15.75 13.63 -30.89
CA TYR A 317 15.46 14.04 -29.52
C TYR A 317 15.34 15.57 -29.37
N ARG A 318 16.22 16.35 -30.03
CA ARG A 318 16.11 17.82 -30.06
C ARG A 318 14.81 18.28 -30.72
N ARG A 319 14.45 17.68 -31.86
CA ARG A 319 13.20 18.02 -32.55
C ARG A 319 11.97 17.68 -31.71
N ALA A 320 11.97 16.53 -31.04
CA ALA A 320 10.89 16.14 -30.13
C ALA A 320 10.71 17.15 -28.99
N LYS A 321 11.80 17.62 -28.36
CA LYS A 321 11.73 18.68 -27.35
C LYS A 321 11.13 19.98 -27.86
N GLU A 322 11.42 20.36 -29.11
CA GLU A 322 10.79 21.53 -29.73
C GLU A 322 9.29 21.34 -29.94
N ILE A 323 8.88 20.15 -30.40
CA ILE A 323 7.47 19.77 -30.57
C ILE A 323 6.72 19.86 -29.24
N VAL A 324 7.29 19.30 -28.17
CA VAL A 324 6.74 19.37 -26.80
C VAL A 324 6.59 20.84 -26.37
N LYS A 325 7.66 21.63 -26.50
CA LYS A 325 7.69 23.05 -26.11
C LYS A 325 6.66 23.88 -26.86
N LYS A 326 6.50 23.65 -28.17
CA LYS A 326 5.56 24.38 -29.04
C LYS A 326 4.15 23.78 -29.04
N LYS A 327 3.94 22.63 -28.37
CA LYS A 327 2.70 21.85 -28.40
C LYS A 327 2.21 21.63 -29.84
N GLU A 328 3.09 21.21 -30.74
CA GLU A 328 2.75 21.00 -32.15
C GLU A 328 1.75 19.83 -32.29
N SER A 329 0.87 19.88 -33.29
CA SER A 329 -0.04 18.78 -33.62
C SER A 329 0.67 17.80 -34.56
N PRO A 330 0.49 16.47 -34.41
CA PRO A 330 -0.51 15.79 -33.56
C PRO A 330 -0.07 15.48 -32.12
N PHE A 331 1.15 15.88 -31.73
CA PHE A 331 1.69 15.57 -30.40
C PHE A 331 0.77 16.05 -29.27
N LYS A 332 0.26 17.29 -29.33
CA LYS A 332 -0.55 17.84 -28.23
C LYS A 332 -1.81 17.02 -27.96
N GLU A 333 -2.44 16.46 -29.00
CA GLU A 333 -3.64 15.63 -28.87
C GLU A 333 -3.31 14.26 -28.30
N TRP A 334 -2.23 13.64 -28.77
CA TRP A 334 -1.74 12.36 -28.25
C TRP A 334 -1.27 12.46 -26.80
N SER A 335 -0.51 13.50 -26.45
CA SER A 335 -0.05 13.75 -25.09
C SER A 335 -1.23 13.88 -24.12
N ALA A 336 -2.24 14.69 -24.47
CA ALA A 336 -3.42 14.84 -23.62
C ALA A 336 -4.16 13.51 -23.39
N ALA A 337 -4.35 12.70 -24.43
CA ALA A 337 -5.07 11.43 -24.32
C ALA A 337 -4.26 10.35 -23.59
N LEU A 338 -2.97 10.22 -23.88
CA LEU A 338 -2.10 9.23 -23.23
C LEU A 338 -1.82 9.59 -21.76
N ARG A 339 -1.61 10.87 -21.42
CA ARG A 339 -1.46 11.30 -20.00
C ARG A 339 -2.73 11.10 -19.18
N ALA A 340 -3.90 11.02 -19.81
CA ALA A 340 -5.16 10.68 -19.15
C ALA A 340 -5.36 9.16 -18.97
N THR A 341 -4.52 8.33 -19.59
CA THR A 341 -4.64 6.87 -19.56
C THR A 341 -4.05 6.29 -18.26
N PRO A 342 -4.82 5.55 -17.46
CA PRO A 342 -4.30 4.89 -16.26
C PRO A 342 -3.18 3.91 -16.59
N GLY A 343 -2.12 3.89 -15.76
CA GLY A 343 -0.97 3.00 -15.96
C GLY A 343 -0.13 3.30 -17.20
N ILE A 344 -0.28 4.48 -17.83
CA ILE A 344 0.42 4.80 -19.08
C ILE A 344 1.96 4.63 -18.99
N LEU A 345 2.55 4.89 -17.83
CA LEU A 345 4.00 4.76 -17.60
C LEU A 345 4.46 3.31 -17.46
N ASP A 346 3.53 2.36 -17.31
CA ASP A 346 3.88 0.94 -17.27
C ASP A 346 4.00 0.34 -18.68
N TYR A 347 3.46 0.98 -19.73
CA TYR A 347 3.55 0.46 -21.10
C TYR A 347 4.95 0.63 -21.70
N SER A 348 5.35 -0.32 -22.53
CA SER A 348 6.62 -0.28 -23.25
C SER A 348 6.68 0.91 -24.22
N ARG A 349 7.90 1.39 -24.48
CA ARG A 349 8.15 2.39 -25.52
C ARG A 349 7.69 1.87 -26.88
N ALA A 350 7.95 0.60 -27.18
CA ALA A 350 7.51 -0.04 -28.42
C ALA A 350 5.99 0.02 -28.59
N ALA A 351 5.19 -0.33 -27.57
CA ALA A 351 3.73 -0.29 -27.63
C ALA A 351 3.20 1.12 -27.88
N ILE A 352 3.76 2.12 -27.19
CA ILE A 352 3.37 3.53 -27.37
C ILE A 352 3.68 4.00 -28.79
N PHE A 353 4.88 3.67 -29.32
CA PHE A 353 5.25 4.01 -30.69
C PHE A 353 4.36 3.31 -31.72
N ALA A 354 4.13 2.01 -31.55
CA ALA A 354 3.29 1.21 -32.43
C ALA A 354 1.86 1.74 -32.48
N LEU A 355 1.28 2.09 -31.32
CA LEU A 355 -0.05 2.67 -31.19
C LEU A 355 -0.19 3.96 -32.02
N ILE A 356 0.74 4.89 -31.84
CA ILE A 356 0.73 6.20 -32.53
C ILE A 356 0.96 6.02 -34.03
N ARG A 357 1.91 5.16 -34.43
CA ARG A 357 2.27 4.96 -35.84
C ARG A 357 1.25 4.13 -36.63
N SER A 358 0.39 3.38 -35.95
CA SER A 358 -0.71 2.62 -36.56
C SER A 358 -1.99 3.44 -36.73
N ALA A 359 -2.11 4.56 -36.02
CA ALA A 359 -3.32 5.35 -36.02
C ALA A 359 -3.54 6.03 -37.37
N HIS A 360 -4.80 6.03 -37.83
CA HIS A 360 -5.18 6.82 -38.99
C HIS A 360 -5.00 8.33 -38.68
N PRO A 361 -4.47 9.15 -39.59
CA PRO A 361 -4.22 10.58 -39.35
C PRO A 361 -5.45 11.38 -38.91
N GLU A 362 -6.67 10.90 -39.16
CA GLU A 362 -7.87 11.59 -38.70
C GLU A 362 -8.20 11.38 -37.21
N PHE A 363 -7.64 10.37 -36.55
CA PHE A 363 -8.03 10.04 -35.18
C PHE A 363 -7.72 11.14 -34.17
N TYR A 364 -6.58 11.81 -34.31
CA TYR A 364 -6.18 12.86 -33.37
C TYR A 364 -7.03 14.14 -33.50
N HIS A 365 -7.81 14.31 -34.58
CA HIS A 365 -8.75 15.42 -34.69
C HIS A 365 -10.00 15.26 -33.81
N TYR A 366 -10.30 14.05 -33.32
CA TYR A 366 -11.51 13.74 -32.56
C TYR A 366 -11.16 13.09 -31.21
N PRO A 367 -11.11 13.85 -30.10
CA PRO A 367 -10.64 13.34 -28.81
C PRO A 367 -11.32 12.07 -28.32
N GLY A 368 -12.65 11.96 -28.47
CA GLY A 368 -13.39 10.77 -28.06
C GLY A 368 -13.06 9.52 -28.89
N ARG A 369 -12.77 9.68 -30.19
CA ARG A 369 -12.32 8.56 -31.04
C ARG A 369 -10.88 8.18 -30.73
N LEU A 370 -10.03 9.16 -30.45
CA LEU A 370 -8.64 8.92 -30.04
C LEU A 370 -8.60 8.09 -28.75
N GLN A 371 -9.39 8.46 -27.74
CA GLN A 371 -9.45 7.68 -26.50
C GLN A 371 -9.99 6.26 -26.72
N GLY A 372 -11.05 6.12 -27.53
CA GLY A 372 -11.58 4.80 -27.89
C GLY A 372 -10.56 3.93 -28.63
N TYR A 373 -9.75 4.54 -29.50
CA TYR A 373 -8.64 3.87 -30.18
C TYR A 373 -7.53 3.45 -29.20
N ILE A 374 -7.11 4.33 -28.28
CA ILE A 374 -6.11 4.00 -27.26
C ILE A 374 -6.59 2.79 -26.45
N ASN A 375 -7.81 2.84 -25.91
CA ASN A 375 -8.36 1.77 -25.08
C ASN A 375 -8.48 0.42 -25.84
N ALA A 376 -8.65 0.45 -27.16
CA ALA A 376 -8.80 -0.75 -27.97
C ALA A 376 -7.46 -1.36 -28.43
N ASN A 377 -6.40 -0.56 -28.55
CA ASN A 377 -5.14 -0.97 -29.19
C ASN A 377 -3.92 -0.95 -28.26
N LEU A 378 -3.98 -0.24 -27.13
CA LEU A 378 -2.93 -0.27 -26.11
C LEU A 378 -3.20 -1.42 -25.12
N THR A 379 -3.00 -2.66 -25.60
CA THR A 379 -3.39 -3.90 -24.91
C THR A 379 -2.20 -4.78 -24.52
N GLU A 380 -0.99 -4.24 -24.58
CA GLU A 380 0.24 -4.94 -24.20
C GLU A 380 0.18 -5.44 -22.75
N THR A 381 0.68 -6.65 -22.52
CA THR A 381 0.73 -7.29 -21.20
C THR A 381 2.16 -7.56 -20.71
N ASP A 382 3.13 -7.76 -21.61
CA ASP A 382 4.55 -7.84 -21.28
C ASP A 382 5.22 -6.54 -21.71
N HIS A 383 5.54 -5.71 -20.72
CA HIS A 383 6.11 -4.38 -20.95
C HIS A 383 7.64 -4.40 -21.05
N GLU A 384 8.29 -5.43 -20.50
CA GLU A 384 9.76 -5.59 -20.51
C GLU A 384 10.24 -6.18 -21.84
N ASN A 385 9.44 -7.08 -22.44
CA ASN A 385 9.78 -7.77 -23.68
C ASN A 385 8.65 -7.61 -24.72
N PRO A 386 8.56 -6.46 -25.42
CA PRO A 386 7.52 -6.22 -26.40
C PRO A 386 7.61 -7.21 -27.58
N ALA A 387 6.46 -7.61 -28.10
CA ALA A 387 6.38 -8.52 -29.23
C ALA A 387 7.04 -7.94 -30.51
N GLU A 388 7.59 -8.81 -31.36
CA GLU A 388 8.23 -8.42 -32.62
C GLU A 388 7.28 -7.64 -33.55
N GLU A 389 5.99 -7.96 -33.52
CA GLU A 389 4.95 -7.20 -34.23
C GLU A 389 4.86 -5.75 -33.74
N ALA A 390 4.94 -5.52 -32.43
CA ALA A 390 4.95 -4.19 -31.84
C ALA A 390 6.21 -3.42 -32.24
N LEU A 391 7.38 -4.06 -32.25
CA LEU A 391 8.64 -3.45 -32.71
C LEU A 391 8.60 -3.07 -34.20
N THR A 392 8.07 -3.96 -35.03
CA THR A 392 7.90 -3.73 -36.47
C THR A 392 6.95 -2.56 -36.72
N THR A 393 5.83 -2.53 -36.01
CA THR A 393 4.81 -1.48 -36.11
C THR A 393 5.30 -0.14 -35.55
N ALA A 394 6.10 -0.20 -34.48
CA ALA A 394 6.84 0.93 -33.95
C ALA A 394 7.92 1.43 -34.91
N ARG A 395 8.16 0.74 -36.03
CA ARG A 395 9.23 1.00 -37.01
C ARG A 395 10.59 1.18 -36.34
N HIS A 396 10.86 0.27 -35.39
CA HIS A 396 12.17 0.13 -34.78
C HIS A 396 13.17 -0.31 -35.87
N THR A 397 14.26 0.42 -36.00
CA THR A 397 15.39 0.01 -36.86
C THR A 397 16.52 -0.53 -35.97
N PRO A 398 16.75 -1.84 -35.93
CA PRO A 398 17.87 -2.40 -35.18
C PRO A 398 19.20 -1.92 -35.78
N GLU A 399 20.25 -1.88 -34.96
CA GLU A 399 21.59 -1.54 -35.44
C GLU A 399 22.02 -2.46 -36.60
N LYS A 400 22.83 -1.95 -37.53
CA LYS A 400 23.36 -2.74 -38.65
C LYS A 400 24.08 -4.00 -38.15
N ASP A 401 24.79 -3.91 -37.04
CA ASP A 401 25.54 -5.01 -36.45
C ASP A 401 24.59 -6.07 -35.87
N ALA A 402 23.47 -5.67 -35.25
CA ALA A 402 22.43 -6.60 -34.79
C ALA A 402 21.74 -7.31 -35.96
N VAL A 403 21.51 -6.61 -37.08
CA VAL A 403 20.99 -7.21 -38.32
C VAL A 403 21.99 -8.19 -38.94
N GLU A 404 23.28 -7.86 -38.93
CA GLU A 404 24.34 -8.72 -39.44
C GLU A 404 24.53 -9.98 -38.57
N GLU A 405 24.46 -9.84 -37.24
CA GLU A 405 24.47 -10.96 -36.28
C GLU A 405 23.25 -11.88 -36.47
N ALA A 406 22.05 -11.31 -36.59
CA ALA A 406 20.83 -12.07 -36.84
C ALA A 406 20.87 -12.79 -38.21
N ASN A 407 21.37 -12.13 -39.25
CA ASN A 407 21.57 -12.74 -40.57
C ASN A 407 22.61 -13.87 -40.53
N ARG A 408 23.71 -13.69 -39.77
CA ARG A 408 24.72 -14.73 -39.53
C ARG A 408 24.12 -15.94 -38.81
N GLN A 409 23.26 -15.73 -37.81
CA GLN A 409 22.56 -16.83 -37.15
C GLN A 409 21.57 -17.54 -38.08
N LEU A 410 20.79 -16.79 -38.87
CA LEU A 410 19.86 -17.34 -39.86
C LEU A 410 20.57 -18.15 -40.97
N ALA A 411 21.72 -17.67 -41.44
CA ALA A 411 22.55 -18.39 -42.41
C ALA A 411 23.03 -19.73 -41.83
N ALA A 412 23.50 -19.74 -40.56
CA ALA A 412 23.87 -20.97 -39.88
C ALA A 412 22.69 -21.95 -39.74
N VAL A 413 21.49 -21.46 -39.42
CA VAL A 413 20.26 -22.28 -39.32
C VAL A 413 19.81 -22.82 -40.69
N ARG A 414 19.98 -22.04 -41.77
CA ARG A 414 19.68 -22.46 -43.14
C ARG A 414 20.69 -23.45 -43.72
N GLY A 415 21.75 -23.76 -42.98
CA GLY A 415 22.76 -24.72 -43.37
C GLY A 415 23.92 -24.11 -44.16
N ASP A 416 24.10 -22.79 -44.11
CA ASP A 416 25.29 -22.12 -44.62
C ASP A 416 26.38 -22.04 -43.55
N TYR A 417 27.65 -22.18 -43.94
CA TYR A 417 28.75 -22.10 -42.99
C TYR A 417 28.99 -20.64 -42.57
N VAL A 418 28.95 -20.40 -41.27
CA VAL A 418 29.18 -19.09 -40.67
C VAL A 418 30.30 -19.17 -39.64
N GLU A 419 31.40 -18.46 -39.91
CA GLU A 419 32.58 -18.42 -39.05
C GLU A 419 32.21 -17.92 -37.64
N GLY A 420 32.65 -18.65 -36.60
CA GLY A 420 32.34 -18.36 -35.20
C GLY A 420 30.99 -18.86 -34.68
N ILE A 421 30.09 -19.36 -35.55
CA ILE A 421 28.78 -19.94 -35.16
C ILE A 421 28.67 -21.41 -35.57
N SER A 422 29.10 -21.74 -36.79
CA SER A 422 29.06 -23.10 -37.33
C SER A 422 30.23 -23.93 -36.81
N ASP A 423 29.99 -25.19 -36.42
CA ASP A 423 31.06 -26.12 -36.06
C ASP A 423 31.93 -26.44 -37.30
N PRO A 424 33.22 -26.05 -37.32
CA PRO A 424 34.12 -26.30 -38.44
C PRO A 424 34.44 -27.79 -38.66
N ASN A 425 34.11 -28.65 -37.69
CA ASN A 425 34.33 -30.09 -37.75
C ASN A 425 33.06 -30.89 -38.09
N ASP A 426 31.93 -30.22 -38.31
CA ASP A 426 30.69 -30.89 -38.72
C ASP A 426 30.90 -31.58 -40.10
N PRO A 427 30.63 -32.90 -40.22
CA PRO A 427 30.83 -33.66 -41.45
C PRO A 427 30.05 -33.16 -42.66
N LYS A 428 29.01 -32.33 -42.45
CA LYS A 428 28.20 -31.75 -43.53
C LYS A 428 28.95 -30.71 -44.38
N TRP A 429 30.07 -30.18 -43.91
CA TRP A 429 30.87 -29.19 -44.62
C TRP A 429 31.90 -29.83 -45.55
N VAL A 430 31.83 -29.49 -46.85
CA VAL A 430 32.82 -29.94 -47.84
C VAL A 430 34.09 -29.09 -47.69
N LYS A 431 35.18 -29.69 -47.20
CA LYS A 431 36.48 -29.04 -47.12
C LYS A 431 37.15 -29.06 -48.49
N THR A 432 37.05 -27.95 -49.22
CA THR A 432 37.79 -27.77 -50.47
C THR A 432 39.26 -27.51 -50.11
N GLU A 433 40.14 -28.51 -50.28
CA GLU A 433 41.58 -28.30 -50.16
C GLU A 433 42.06 -27.46 -51.34
N THR A 434 42.17 -26.15 -51.15
CA THR A 434 42.82 -25.26 -52.11
C THR A 434 44.31 -25.59 -52.11
N SER A 435 44.76 -26.34 -53.12
CA SER A 435 46.17 -26.59 -53.36
C SER A 435 46.89 -25.24 -53.55
N GLN A 436 47.80 -24.90 -52.64
CA GLN A 436 48.74 -23.80 -52.83
C GLN A 436 49.61 -24.09 -54.06
N PRO A 437 49.83 -23.11 -54.97
CA PRO A 437 50.85 -23.27 -55.98
C PRO A 437 52.23 -23.18 -55.31
N ALA A 438 53.03 -24.22 -55.49
CA ALA A 438 54.42 -24.25 -55.06
C ALA A 438 55.27 -23.36 -55.97
N SER A 439 55.96 -22.40 -55.32
CA SER A 439 57.10 -21.58 -55.78
C SER A 439 56.92 -20.62 -56.95
#